data_AF-A0A2X4UIS2-F1
#
_entry.id   AF-A0A2X4UIS2-F1
#
_cell.length_a   1.000
_cell.length_b   1.000
_cell.length_c   1.000
_cell.angle_alpha   90.00
_cell.angle_beta   90.00
_cell.angle_gamma   90.00
#
_symmetry.space_group_name_H-M   'P 1'
#
loop_
_entity.id
_entity.type
_entity.pdbx_description
1 polymer ?
#
loop_
_entity_poly.entity_id
_entity_poly.type
_entity_poly.pdbx_seq_one_letter_code
_entity_poly.pdbx_strand_id
1 'polypeptide(L)'
;MLSISFAAAEHATSLDDVKVTFDYFLSPKVTQARIADAAEQFAQTQLDGKLAPFANADTLKLQLGLPDGKTEEKNALINLQSGIVDSFTLPSQQFALIWDALFDRSPQNLLLKGYLTVQFVGFNPDNLPVLLALDAKYQSKVREFIKQSAPVDINKTVEFRSDSGAYDPSGPRPIKRILVNIDNQTVELDKDHPAHSVNVKISVLELILNPDKKLIYHYDLQVYYVDGGMTPYYDKTSSFEIIYVP
;
A
#
# COMPACT_ATOMS: atom_id res chain seq x y z
N MET A 1 4.77 10.27 -14.22
CA MET A 1 3.51 10.29 -13.44
C MET A 1 3.49 9.04 -12.58
N LEU A 2 2.93 9.10 -11.37
CA LEU A 2 2.79 7.96 -10.47
C LEU A 2 1.37 7.93 -9.93
N SER A 3 0.82 6.75 -9.74
CA SER A 3 -0.44 6.47 -9.07
C SER A 3 -0.26 5.25 -8.19
N ILE A 4 -0.83 5.29 -6.98
CA ILE A 4 -0.72 4.24 -5.97
C ILE A 4 -2.13 3.82 -5.60
N SER A 5 -2.38 2.51 -5.60
CA SER A 5 -3.64 1.94 -5.15
C SER A 5 -3.40 0.76 -4.22
N PHE A 6 -4.34 0.53 -3.31
CA PHE A 6 -4.31 -0.58 -2.38
C PHE A 6 -5.47 -1.53 -2.68
N ALA A 7 -5.24 -2.82 -2.47
CA ALA A 7 -6.25 -3.85 -2.57
C ALA A 7 -6.06 -4.86 -1.44
N ALA A 8 -7.14 -5.24 -0.79
CA ALA A 8 -7.16 -6.29 0.21
C ALA A 8 -8.09 -7.42 -0.25
N ALA A 9 -7.77 -8.65 0.13
CA ALA A 9 -8.69 -9.78 -0.06
C ALA A 9 -10.00 -9.56 0.71
N GLU A 10 -11.08 -10.20 0.27
CA GLU A 10 -12.31 -10.25 1.03
C GLU A 10 -12.03 -10.88 2.41
N HIS A 11 -12.40 -10.17 3.47
CA HIS A 11 -12.10 -10.54 4.86
C HIS A 11 -10.62 -10.52 5.30
N ALA A 12 -9.74 -9.77 4.62
CA ALA A 12 -8.37 -9.53 5.07
C ALA A 12 -8.30 -9.16 6.57
N THR A 13 -7.37 -9.75 7.32
CA THR A 13 -7.24 -9.53 8.79
C THR A 13 -5.91 -8.88 9.18
N SER A 14 -5.00 -8.80 8.22
CA SER A 14 -3.65 -8.31 8.40
C SER A 14 -3.19 -7.48 7.20
N LEU A 15 -2.12 -6.72 7.38
CA LEU A 15 -1.47 -6.04 6.25
C LEU A 15 -0.80 -7.03 5.29
N ASP A 16 -0.54 -8.28 5.71
CA ASP A 16 0.04 -9.33 4.86
C ASP A 16 -0.92 -9.73 3.74
N ASP A 17 -2.22 -9.53 3.95
CA ASP A 17 -3.28 -9.77 2.98
C ASP A 17 -3.51 -8.58 2.03
N VAL A 18 -2.72 -7.50 2.19
CA VAL A 18 -2.85 -6.26 1.42
C VAL A 18 -1.76 -6.17 0.37
N LYS A 19 -2.19 -5.89 -0.86
CA LYS A 19 -1.31 -5.56 -1.98
C LYS A 19 -1.35 -4.07 -2.28
N VAL A 20 -0.20 -3.53 -2.66
CA VAL A 20 -0.05 -2.18 -3.18
C VAL A 20 0.38 -2.24 -4.63
N THR A 21 -0.27 -1.46 -5.48
CA THR A 21 0.05 -1.34 -6.90
C THR A 21 0.57 0.07 -7.18
N PHE A 22 1.71 0.14 -7.85
CA PHE A 22 2.30 1.37 -8.34
C PHE A 22 2.17 1.41 -9.87
N ASP A 23 1.27 2.26 -10.36
CA ASP A 23 1.15 2.56 -11.79
C ASP A 23 2.02 3.77 -12.13
N TYR A 24 2.89 3.63 -13.12
CA TYR A 24 3.86 4.68 -13.42
C TYR A 24 3.97 4.98 -14.91
N PHE A 25 4.39 6.21 -15.18
CA PHE A 25 4.79 6.68 -16.50
C PHE A 25 6.13 7.37 -16.42
N LEU A 26 7.09 6.85 -17.16
CA LEU A 26 8.42 7.42 -17.34
C LEU A 26 8.48 8.25 -18.62
N SER A 27 8.89 9.51 -18.45
CA SER A 27 9.20 10.36 -19.60
C SER A 27 10.66 10.18 -20.01
N PRO A 28 10.96 9.98 -21.30
CA PRO A 28 12.33 9.90 -21.79
C PRO A 28 13.04 11.24 -21.58
N LYS A 29 14.25 11.21 -20.98
CA LYS A 29 15.11 12.39 -20.91
C LYS A 29 16.06 12.39 -22.10
N VAL A 30 15.74 13.23 -23.09
CA VAL A 30 16.52 13.34 -24.33
C VAL A 30 17.33 14.63 -24.33
N THR A 31 18.65 14.52 -24.39
CA THR A 31 19.55 15.66 -24.58
C THR A 31 19.80 15.86 -26.07
N GLN A 32 19.01 16.72 -26.71
CA GLN A 32 19.07 16.92 -28.17
C GLN A 32 20.45 17.39 -28.66
N ALA A 33 21.10 18.30 -27.93
CA ALA A 33 22.45 18.77 -28.25
C ALA A 33 23.45 17.61 -28.33
N ARG A 34 23.45 16.73 -27.31
CA ARG A 34 24.32 15.55 -27.28
C ARG A 34 24.08 14.62 -28.48
N ILE A 35 22.83 14.49 -28.94
CA ILE A 35 22.49 13.65 -30.10
C ILE A 35 23.02 14.29 -31.39
N ALA A 36 22.85 15.61 -31.54
CA ALA A 36 23.37 16.33 -32.70
C ALA A 36 24.90 16.26 -32.78
N ASP A 37 25.59 16.50 -31.67
CA ASP A 37 27.06 16.42 -31.59
C ASP A 37 27.57 15.00 -31.94
N ALA A 38 26.90 13.97 -31.42
CA ALA A 38 27.23 12.57 -31.73
C ALA A 38 27.01 12.24 -33.21
N ALA A 39 25.95 12.79 -33.82
CA ALA A 39 25.68 12.59 -35.25
C ALA A 39 26.75 13.23 -36.14
N GLU A 40 27.22 14.43 -35.79
CA GLU A 40 28.31 15.10 -36.51
C GLU A 40 29.62 14.31 -36.41
N GLN A 41 29.99 13.88 -35.20
CA GLN A 41 31.20 13.07 -34.98
C GLN A 41 31.15 11.71 -35.71
N PHE A 42 29.97 11.08 -35.75
CA PHE A 42 29.78 9.83 -36.46
C PHE A 42 29.95 10.02 -37.97
N ALA A 43 29.38 11.08 -38.55
CA ALA A 43 29.49 11.36 -39.98
C ALA A 43 30.95 11.61 -40.43
N GLN A 44 31.80 12.14 -39.54
CA GLN A 44 33.22 12.35 -39.82
C GLN A 44 34.04 11.05 -39.82
N THR A 45 33.60 10.03 -39.08
CA THR A 45 34.35 8.78 -38.88
C THR A 45 33.81 7.62 -39.71
N GLN A 46 32.53 7.65 -40.07
CA GLN A 46 31.83 6.62 -40.83
C GLN A 46 31.04 7.27 -41.97
N LEU A 47 31.74 7.60 -43.06
CA LEU A 47 31.20 8.36 -44.21
C LEU A 47 29.95 7.72 -44.82
N ASP A 48 29.88 6.38 -44.86
CA ASP A 48 28.74 5.61 -45.39
C ASP A 48 27.81 5.07 -44.29
N GLY A 49 28.13 5.33 -43.03
CA GLY A 49 27.35 4.87 -41.89
C GLY A 49 26.03 5.63 -41.75
N LYS A 50 25.03 4.98 -41.14
CA LYS A 50 23.77 5.64 -40.74
C LYS A 50 23.44 5.34 -39.29
N LEU A 51 23.06 6.37 -38.54
CA LEU A 51 22.51 6.21 -37.20
C LEU A 51 21.03 5.83 -37.29
N ALA A 52 20.66 4.74 -36.61
CA ALA A 52 19.28 4.33 -36.45
C ALA A 52 18.78 4.75 -35.06
N PRO A 53 17.61 5.43 -34.95
CA PRO A 53 17.07 5.77 -33.65
C PRO A 53 16.60 4.49 -32.94
N PHE A 54 16.84 4.40 -31.63
CA PHE A 54 16.35 3.28 -30.82
C PHE A 54 14.83 3.09 -30.88
N ALA A 55 14.07 4.13 -31.23
CA ALA A 55 12.64 4.05 -31.47
C ALA A 55 12.25 3.05 -32.57
N ASN A 56 13.18 2.66 -33.44
CA ASN A 56 12.98 1.70 -34.53
C ASN A 56 13.45 0.28 -34.17
N ALA A 57 13.80 0.01 -32.91
CA ALA A 57 14.28 -1.30 -32.50
C ALA A 57 13.22 -2.40 -32.66
N ASP A 58 13.68 -3.60 -33.03
CA ASP A 58 12.82 -4.76 -33.24
C ASP A 58 12.28 -5.33 -31.93
N THR A 59 13.05 -5.20 -30.84
CA THR A 59 12.61 -5.68 -29.52
C THR A 59 13.07 -4.72 -28.43
N LEU A 60 12.17 -4.50 -27.47
CA LEU A 60 12.36 -3.67 -26.29
C LEU A 60 11.99 -4.50 -25.06
N LYS A 61 12.90 -4.58 -24.09
CA LYS A 61 12.66 -5.28 -22.82
C LYS A 61 13.05 -4.42 -21.64
N LEU A 62 12.09 -4.07 -20.80
CA LEU A 62 12.35 -3.35 -19.57
C LEU A 62 12.72 -4.32 -18.46
N GLN A 63 13.81 -4.04 -17.77
CA GLN A 63 14.16 -4.71 -16.53
C GLN A 63 14.28 -3.68 -15.41
N LEU A 64 13.64 -3.94 -14.28
CA LEU A 64 13.65 -3.07 -13.12
C LEU A 64 14.02 -3.86 -11.86
N GLY A 65 14.83 -3.24 -10.99
CA GLY A 65 15.10 -3.76 -9.65
C GLY A 65 13.89 -3.58 -8.74
N LEU A 66 13.27 -4.67 -8.34
CA LEU A 66 12.23 -4.74 -7.34
C LEU A 66 12.75 -5.49 -6.09
N PRO A 67 11.99 -5.56 -4.99
CA PRO A 67 12.45 -6.22 -3.77
C PRO A 67 12.84 -7.69 -3.95
N ASP A 68 12.20 -8.40 -4.89
CA ASP A 68 12.55 -9.78 -5.26
C ASP A 68 13.74 -9.88 -6.22
N GLY A 69 14.38 -8.75 -6.54
CA GLY A 69 15.50 -8.63 -7.45
C GLY A 69 15.13 -7.99 -8.78
N LYS A 70 16.04 -8.08 -9.75
CA LYS A 70 15.82 -7.51 -11.08
C LYS A 70 14.89 -8.43 -11.88
N THR A 71 13.75 -7.90 -12.30
CA THR A 71 12.73 -8.65 -13.04
C THR A 71 12.43 -7.98 -14.38
N GLU A 72 11.99 -8.78 -15.35
CA GLU A 72 11.53 -8.28 -16.65
C GLU A 72 10.06 -7.83 -16.53
N GLU A 73 9.80 -6.58 -16.90
CA GLU A 73 8.46 -5.97 -16.88
C GLU A 73 7.71 -6.32 -18.17
N LYS A 74 7.11 -7.52 -18.19
CA LYS A 74 6.50 -8.10 -19.40
C LYS A 74 5.28 -7.35 -19.93
N ASN A 75 4.64 -6.56 -19.07
CA ASN A 75 3.42 -5.81 -19.40
C ASN A 75 3.70 -4.35 -19.75
N ALA A 76 4.98 -3.93 -19.75
CA ALA A 76 5.35 -2.56 -20.01
C ALA A 76 5.01 -2.14 -21.44
N LEU A 77 4.27 -1.05 -21.58
CA LEU A 77 4.05 -0.37 -22.84
C LEU A 77 5.19 0.62 -23.06
N ILE A 78 6.14 0.23 -23.91
CA ILE A 78 7.37 0.98 -24.15
C ILE A 78 7.26 1.72 -25.47
N ASN A 79 7.30 3.05 -25.42
CA ASN A 79 7.48 3.90 -26.58
C ASN A 79 8.60 4.90 -26.30
N LEU A 80 9.73 4.77 -27.00
CA LEU A 80 10.91 5.61 -26.74
C LEU A 80 10.72 7.09 -27.09
N GLN A 81 9.67 7.45 -27.85
CA GLN A 81 9.34 8.83 -28.18
C GLN A 81 8.40 9.45 -27.14
N SER A 82 7.41 8.71 -26.65
CA SER A 82 6.41 9.23 -25.72
C SER A 82 6.69 8.88 -24.27
N GLY A 83 7.23 7.70 -23.98
CA GLY A 83 7.54 7.21 -22.64
C GLY A 83 7.20 5.74 -22.42
N ILE A 84 7.43 5.30 -21.19
CA ILE A 84 7.17 3.93 -20.74
C ILE A 84 6.02 3.99 -19.74
N VAL A 85 4.96 3.23 -19.99
CA VAL A 85 3.85 3.03 -19.04
C VAL A 85 3.92 1.58 -18.56
N ASP A 86 3.86 1.38 -17.25
CA ASP A 86 3.84 0.04 -16.67
C ASP A 86 3.36 0.10 -15.21
N SER A 87 3.19 -1.07 -14.59
CA SER A 87 2.74 -1.21 -13.21
C SER A 87 3.37 -2.43 -12.54
N PHE A 88 3.71 -2.31 -11.26
CA PHE A 88 4.04 -3.47 -10.43
C PHE A 88 3.20 -3.50 -9.16
N THR A 89 2.94 -4.71 -8.68
CA THR A 89 2.16 -4.98 -7.46
C THR A 89 3.01 -5.75 -6.47
N LEU A 90 3.04 -5.28 -5.22
CA LEU A 90 3.87 -5.83 -4.15
C LEU A 90 3.05 -5.98 -2.86
N PRO A 91 3.50 -6.80 -1.89
CA PRO A 91 2.96 -6.79 -0.54
C PRO A 91 3.07 -5.41 0.11
N SER A 92 2.07 -5.02 0.89
CA SER A 92 2.00 -3.68 1.50
C SER A 92 3.15 -3.37 2.46
N GLN A 93 3.78 -4.38 3.05
CA GLN A 93 4.97 -4.25 3.94
C GLN A 93 6.15 -3.59 3.20
N GLN A 94 6.23 -3.77 1.88
CA GLN A 94 7.30 -3.20 1.06
C GLN A 94 7.01 -1.76 0.63
N PHE A 95 5.84 -1.21 0.99
CA PHE A 95 5.42 0.13 0.57
C PHE A 95 6.44 1.21 0.94
N ALA A 96 6.83 1.28 2.21
CA ALA A 96 7.76 2.32 2.69
C ALA A 96 9.11 2.22 1.98
N LEU A 97 9.62 1.00 1.79
CA LEU A 97 10.87 0.75 1.07
C LEU A 97 10.82 1.26 -0.38
N ILE A 98 9.73 0.98 -1.10
CA ILE A 98 9.55 1.45 -2.48
C ILE A 98 9.35 2.96 -2.53
N TRP A 99 8.56 3.51 -1.60
CA TRP A 99 8.32 4.94 -1.51
C TRP A 99 9.62 5.71 -1.31
N ASP A 100 10.48 5.27 -0.39
CA ASP A 100 11.78 5.88 -0.13
C ASP A 100 12.74 5.73 -1.33
N ALA A 101 12.72 4.58 -2.01
CA ALA A 101 13.53 4.33 -3.20
C ALA A 101 13.25 5.31 -4.35
N LEU A 102 12.04 5.86 -4.47
CA LEU A 102 11.71 6.88 -5.48
C LEU A 102 12.52 8.18 -5.32
N PHE A 103 13.03 8.44 -4.12
CA PHE A 103 13.80 9.65 -3.78
C PHE A 103 15.29 9.36 -3.61
N ASP A 104 15.68 8.09 -3.46
CA ASP A 104 17.07 7.71 -3.36
C ASP A 104 17.79 7.80 -4.72
N ARG A 105 18.95 8.46 -4.71
CA ARG A 105 19.83 8.63 -5.88
C ARG A 105 21.18 7.94 -5.68
N SER A 106 21.41 7.33 -4.53
CA SER A 106 22.64 6.60 -4.21
C SER A 106 22.91 5.51 -5.25
N PRO A 107 24.11 5.42 -5.84
CA PRO A 107 24.45 4.37 -6.79
C PRO A 107 24.29 2.94 -6.24
N GLN A 108 24.38 2.77 -4.91
CA GLN A 108 24.30 1.48 -4.24
C GLN A 108 22.86 0.95 -4.11
N ASN A 109 21.86 1.84 -4.14
CA ASN A 109 20.47 1.40 -4.15
C ASN A 109 20.10 0.93 -5.56
N LEU A 110 19.72 -0.34 -5.69
CA LEU A 110 19.33 -0.95 -6.96
C LEU A 110 17.81 -0.96 -7.19
N LEU A 111 17.01 -0.65 -6.16
CA LEU A 111 15.57 -0.58 -6.29
C LEU A 111 15.19 0.52 -7.28
N LEU A 112 14.17 0.23 -8.08
CA LEU A 112 13.61 1.14 -9.08
C LEU A 112 14.63 1.59 -10.13
N LYS A 113 15.72 0.82 -10.28
CA LYS A 113 16.76 1.02 -11.29
C LYS A 113 16.93 -0.23 -12.14
N GLY A 114 17.26 -0.03 -13.39
CA GLY A 114 17.57 -1.13 -14.28
C GLY A 114 17.88 -0.64 -15.67
N TYR A 115 17.44 -1.42 -16.66
CA TYR A 115 17.80 -1.18 -18.05
C TYR A 115 16.62 -1.46 -18.97
N LEU A 116 16.54 -0.67 -20.03
CA LEU A 116 15.77 -0.99 -21.21
C LEU A 116 16.74 -1.61 -22.22
N THR A 117 16.61 -2.91 -22.44
CA THR A 117 17.33 -3.60 -23.50
C THR A 117 16.69 -3.27 -24.84
N VAL A 118 17.50 -2.79 -25.77
CA VAL A 118 17.13 -2.39 -27.13
C VAL A 118 17.86 -3.31 -28.10
N GLN A 119 17.12 -3.97 -28.98
CA GLN A 119 17.67 -4.97 -29.89
C GLN A 119 17.22 -4.70 -31.33
N PHE A 120 18.19 -4.66 -32.25
CA PHE A 120 17.96 -4.71 -33.70
C PHE A 120 18.40 -6.06 -34.24
N VAL A 121 17.64 -6.65 -35.17
CA VAL A 121 17.98 -7.91 -35.82
C VAL A 121 19.35 -7.76 -36.51
N GLY A 122 20.28 -8.67 -36.19
CA GLY A 122 21.64 -8.65 -36.73
C GLY A 122 22.67 -7.85 -35.92
N PHE A 123 22.26 -7.20 -34.82
CA PHE A 123 23.16 -6.46 -33.92
C PHE A 123 23.19 -7.09 -32.52
N ASN A 124 24.14 -6.67 -31.68
CA ASN A 124 24.11 -7.00 -30.25
C ASN A 124 23.08 -6.10 -29.53
N PRO A 125 22.49 -6.57 -28.42
CA PRO A 125 21.58 -5.75 -27.62
C PRO A 125 22.34 -4.60 -26.95
N ASP A 126 21.73 -3.42 -26.95
CA ASP A 126 22.15 -2.26 -26.16
C ASP A 126 21.29 -2.12 -24.91
N ASN A 127 21.86 -1.55 -23.84
CA ASN A 127 21.16 -1.36 -22.57
C ASN A 127 21.12 0.13 -22.20
N LEU A 128 19.91 0.70 -22.19
CA LEU A 128 19.68 2.08 -21.76
C LEU A 128 19.35 2.09 -20.26
N PRO A 129 20.03 2.88 -19.42
CA PRO A 129 19.72 2.95 -18.01
C PRO A 129 18.32 3.53 -17.78
N VAL A 130 17.56 2.89 -16.91
CA VAL A 130 16.22 3.32 -16.49
C VAL A 130 16.21 3.55 -14.99
N LEU A 131 15.56 4.64 -14.57
CA LEU A 131 15.36 5.01 -13.17
C LEU A 131 13.93 5.52 -12.98
N LEU A 132 13.21 4.88 -12.06
CA LEU A 132 11.96 5.41 -11.50
C LEU A 132 12.29 6.34 -10.34
N ALA A 133 11.90 7.59 -10.48
CA ALA A 133 12.34 8.67 -9.60
C ALA A 133 11.30 9.79 -9.52
N LEU A 134 11.08 10.31 -8.32
CA LEU A 134 10.30 11.52 -8.07
C LEU A 134 11.18 12.66 -7.55
N ASP A 135 10.79 13.90 -7.79
CA ASP A 135 11.44 15.07 -7.18
C ASP A 135 11.29 15.05 -5.66
N ALA A 136 12.35 15.41 -4.94
CA ALA A 136 12.38 15.44 -3.46
C ALA A 136 11.25 16.25 -2.82
N LYS A 137 10.72 17.26 -3.53
CA LYS A 137 9.56 18.05 -3.07
C LYS A 137 8.31 17.23 -2.81
N TYR A 138 8.21 16.01 -3.38
CA TYR A 138 7.08 15.10 -3.22
C TYR A 138 7.24 14.07 -2.10
N GLN A 139 8.38 14.02 -1.42
CA GLN A 139 8.68 12.96 -0.44
C GLN A 139 7.67 12.91 0.71
N SER A 140 7.19 14.06 1.19
CA SER A 140 6.16 14.17 2.22
C SER A 140 4.72 14.19 1.68
N LYS A 141 4.53 14.00 0.37
CA LYS A 141 3.26 14.19 -0.35
C LYS A 141 2.67 12.89 -0.87
N VAL A 142 2.92 11.77 -0.19
CA VAL A 142 2.42 10.43 -0.56
C VAL A 142 0.93 10.40 -0.89
N ARG A 143 0.11 11.14 -0.13
CA ARG A 143 -1.34 11.25 -0.33
C ARG A 143 -1.74 11.82 -1.68
N GLU A 144 -0.89 12.65 -2.31
CA GLU A 144 -1.15 13.22 -3.65
C GLU A 144 -1.09 12.16 -4.77
N PHE A 145 -0.48 10.99 -4.50
CA PHE A 145 -0.31 9.91 -5.46
C PHE A 145 -1.29 8.76 -5.25
N ILE A 146 -2.04 8.76 -4.14
CA ILE A 146 -2.97 7.69 -3.82
C ILE A 146 -4.29 7.92 -4.57
N LYS A 147 -4.62 7.01 -5.48
CA LYS A 147 -5.88 7.01 -6.23
C LYS A 147 -6.72 5.83 -5.79
N GLN A 148 -7.45 6.03 -4.70
CA GLN A 148 -8.36 5.03 -4.16
C GLN A 148 -9.81 5.45 -4.43
N SER A 149 -10.58 4.63 -5.14
CA SER A 149 -12.00 4.90 -5.43
C SER A 149 -12.94 4.48 -4.29
N ALA A 150 -12.51 3.55 -3.42
CA ALA A 150 -13.25 3.07 -2.27
C ALA A 150 -12.30 2.72 -1.10
N PRO A 151 -12.69 2.92 0.17
CA PRO A 151 -11.87 2.54 1.32
C PRO A 151 -11.41 1.08 1.23
N VAL A 152 -10.19 0.83 1.66
CA VAL A 152 -9.63 -0.51 1.81
C VAL A 152 -9.39 -0.72 3.28
N ASP A 153 -10.10 -1.69 3.84
CA ASP A 153 -10.07 -1.98 5.25
C ASP A 153 -9.62 -3.43 5.48
N ILE A 154 -8.97 -3.67 6.61
CA ILE A 154 -8.79 -5.01 7.18
C ILE A 154 -9.71 -5.15 8.39
N ASN A 155 -10.13 -6.37 8.68
CA ASN A 155 -10.94 -6.69 9.84
C ASN A 155 -10.05 -7.03 11.04
N LYS A 156 -10.28 -6.37 12.16
CA LYS A 156 -9.72 -6.76 13.46
C LYS A 156 -10.83 -7.29 14.35
N THR A 157 -10.60 -8.48 14.90
CA THR A 157 -11.53 -9.09 15.83
C THR A 157 -11.29 -8.51 17.22
N VAL A 158 -12.31 -7.86 17.76
CA VAL A 158 -12.36 -7.35 19.13
C VAL A 158 -13.33 -8.21 19.92
N GLU A 159 -12.92 -8.72 21.07
CA GLU A 159 -13.73 -9.52 21.97
C GLU A 159 -14.09 -8.70 23.21
N PHE A 160 -15.38 -8.57 23.48
CA PHE A 160 -15.87 -8.04 24.74
C PHE A 160 -16.16 -9.19 25.69
N ARG A 161 -15.69 -9.07 26.93
CA ARG A 161 -15.90 -10.06 27.99
C ARG A 161 -16.43 -9.41 29.26
N SER A 162 -17.49 -9.95 29.80
CA SER A 162 -18.02 -9.62 31.13
C SER A 162 -17.68 -10.73 32.11
N ASP A 163 -17.47 -10.39 33.38
CA ASP A 163 -17.26 -11.41 34.42
C ASP A 163 -18.56 -12.19 34.67
N SER A 164 -18.47 -13.52 34.67
CA SER A 164 -19.59 -14.41 35.04
C SER A 164 -20.23 -14.08 36.38
N GLY A 165 -19.45 -13.57 37.35
CA GLY A 165 -19.92 -13.14 38.66
C GLY A 165 -20.80 -11.89 38.62
N ALA A 166 -20.70 -11.06 37.58
CA ALA A 166 -21.53 -9.87 37.41
C ALA A 166 -23.02 -10.18 37.23
N TYR A 167 -23.33 -11.40 36.78
CA TYR A 167 -24.68 -11.91 36.55
C TYR A 167 -25.24 -12.73 37.73
N ASP A 168 -24.50 -12.88 38.83
CA ASP A 168 -24.96 -13.66 39.99
C ASP A 168 -26.18 -12.96 40.64
N PRO A 169 -27.36 -13.59 40.70
CA PRO A 169 -28.55 -13.02 41.31
C PRO A 169 -28.39 -12.75 42.82
N SER A 170 -27.40 -13.36 43.48
CA SER A 170 -27.07 -13.15 44.89
C SER A 170 -26.12 -11.95 45.10
N GLY A 171 -25.61 -11.36 44.02
CA GLY A 171 -24.72 -10.20 44.06
C GLY A 171 -25.42 -8.91 44.50
N PRO A 172 -24.67 -7.85 44.84
CA PRO A 172 -25.23 -6.61 45.36
C PRO A 172 -26.10 -5.85 44.35
N ARG A 173 -25.81 -6.00 43.05
CA ARG A 173 -26.64 -5.47 41.95
C ARG A 173 -26.45 -6.29 40.67
N PRO A 174 -27.19 -7.39 40.50
CA PRO A 174 -26.99 -8.31 39.39
C PRO A 174 -27.27 -7.64 38.04
N ILE A 175 -26.34 -7.81 37.10
CA ILE A 175 -26.50 -7.39 35.71
C ILE A 175 -27.46 -8.38 35.03
N LYS A 176 -28.41 -7.84 34.26
CA LYS A 176 -29.28 -8.62 33.37
C LYS A 176 -28.62 -8.83 32.01
N ARG A 177 -28.08 -7.76 31.43
CA ARG A 177 -27.38 -7.75 30.14
C ARG A 177 -26.59 -6.48 29.93
N ILE A 178 -25.64 -6.51 29.01
CA ILE A 178 -24.83 -5.36 28.60
C ILE A 178 -24.94 -5.23 27.09
N LEU A 179 -25.32 -4.05 26.60
CA LEU A 179 -25.22 -3.73 25.19
C LEU A 179 -23.91 -2.98 24.95
N VAL A 180 -23.12 -3.45 23.99
CA VAL A 180 -21.88 -2.81 23.55
C VAL A 180 -22.09 -2.31 22.13
N ASN A 181 -21.86 -1.02 21.88
CA ASN A 181 -21.84 -0.47 20.52
C ASN A 181 -20.41 -0.14 20.11
N ILE A 182 -19.97 -0.65 18.96
CA ILE A 182 -18.64 -0.41 18.39
C ILE A 182 -18.73 -0.50 16.87
N ASP A 183 -18.12 0.43 16.16
CA ASP A 183 -18.10 0.47 14.68
C ASP A 183 -19.51 0.32 14.06
N ASN A 184 -20.49 1.01 14.66
CA ASN A 184 -21.92 0.95 14.31
C ASN A 184 -22.58 -0.44 14.44
N GLN A 185 -21.93 -1.38 15.12
CA GLN A 185 -22.46 -2.71 15.45
C GLN A 185 -22.85 -2.73 16.93
N THR A 186 -23.95 -3.39 17.27
CA THR A 186 -24.37 -3.59 18.67
C THR A 186 -24.35 -5.07 19.00
N VAL A 187 -23.65 -5.43 20.07
CA VAL A 187 -23.60 -6.81 20.60
C VAL A 187 -24.17 -6.83 22.02
N GLU A 188 -24.80 -7.94 22.39
CA GLU A 188 -25.36 -8.17 23.72
C GLU A 188 -24.51 -9.21 24.45
N LEU A 189 -24.14 -8.90 25.70
CA LEU A 189 -23.53 -9.83 26.64
C LEU A 189 -24.51 -10.13 27.77
N ASP A 190 -24.69 -11.40 28.05
CA ASP A 190 -25.56 -11.88 29.11
C ASP A 190 -24.90 -13.06 29.85
N LYS A 191 -25.63 -13.64 30.81
CA LYS A 191 -25.13 -14.76 31.61
C LYS A 191 -24.74 -15.98 30.77
N ASP A 192 -25.49 -16.26 29.71
CA ASP A 192 -25.30 -17.44 28.86
C ASP A 192 -24.22 -17.16 27.79
N HIS A 193 -24.03 -15.89 27.43
CA HIS A 193 -23.04 -15.40 26.47
C HIS A 193 -22.22 -14.25 27.07
N PRO A 194 -21.33 -14.53 28.03
CA PRO A 194 -20.53 -13.49 28.72
C PRO A 194 -19.37 -12.97 27.86
N ALA A 195 -19.20 -13.49 26.64
CA ALA A 195 -18.19 -13.05 25.69
C ALA A 195 -18.78 -12.97 24.29
N HIS A 196 -18.41 -11.93 23.54
CA HIS A 196 -18.82 -11.76 22.14
C HIS A 196 -17.71 -11.09 21.33
N SER A 197 -17.43 -11.64 20.15
CA SER A 197 -16.44 -11.09 19.21
C SER A 197 -17.12 -10.31 18.10
N VAL A 198 -16.53 -9.18 17.72
CA VAL A 198 -16.98 -8.31 16.64
C VAL A 198 -15.80 -7.97 15.73
N ASN A 199 -16.06 -7.91 14.43
CA ASN A 199 -15.06 -7.48 13.47
C ASN A 199 -15.18 -5.97 13.24
N VAL A 200 -14.11 -5.25 13.58
CA VAL A 200 -13.98 -3.81 13.40
C VAL A 200 -13.16 -3.56 12.14
N LYS A 201 -13.64 -2.66 11.28
CA LYS A 201 -12.93 -2.27 10.06
C LYS A 201 -11.84 -1.25 10.36
N ILE A 202 -10.61 -1.56 9.96
CA ILE A 202 -9.45 -0.70 10.15
C ILE A 202 -8.89 -0.28 8.79
N SER A 203 -8.74 1.03 8.58
CA SER A 203 -8.22 1.56 7.32
C SER A 203 -6.79 1.11 7.07
N VAL A 204 -6.57 0.41 5.96
CA VAL A 204 -5.24 -0.01 5.49
C VAL A 204 -4.35 1.20 5.28
N LEU A 205 -4.88 2.27 4.70
CA LEU A 205 -4.10 3.46 4.38
C LEU A 205 -3.56 4.13 5.66
N GLU A 206 -4.37 4.18 6.71
CA GLU A 206 -3.95 4.76 7.98
C GLU A 206 -2.81 3.98 8.62
N LEU A 207 -2.90 2.65 8.60
CA LEU A 207 -1.86 1.76 9.11
C LEU A 207 -0.55 1.87 8.33
N ILE A 208 -0.61 1.88 7.01
CA ILE A 208 0.58 1.96 6.15
C ILE A 208 1.28 3.31 6.29
N LEU A 209 0.52 4.40 6.38
CA LEU A 209 1.09 5.74 6.50
C LEU A 209 1.52 6.08 7.94
N ASN A 210 1.05 5.35 8.94
CA ASN A 210 1.35 5.57 10.36
C ASN A 210 1.60 4.24 11.07
N PRO A 211 2.67 3.50 10.73
CA PRO A 211 2.91 2.15 11.25
C PRO A 211 3.08 2.11 12.77
N ASP A 212 3.57 3.19 13.38
CA ASP A 212 3.75 3.31 14.83
C ASP A 212 2.47 3.74 15.58
N LYS A 213 1.40 4.07 14.85
CA LYS A 213 0.14 4.52 15.47
C LYS A 213 -0.54 3.33 16.14
N LYS A 214 -0.70 3.42 17.46
CA LYS A 214 -1.50 2.45 18.21
C LYS A 214 -2.96 2.50 17.78
N LEU A 215 -3.55 1.34 17.53
CA LEU A 215 -4.97 1.21 17.29
C LEU A 215 -5.75 1.51 18.57
N ILE A 216 -6.81 2.30 18.44
CA ILE A 216 -7.71 2.67 19.53
C ILE A 216 -9.13 2.33 19.09
N TYR A 217 -9.76 1.41 19.80
CA TYR A 217 -11.14 1.01 19.62
C TYR A 217 -12.04 1.91 20.44
N HIS A 218 -13.01 2.57 19.81
CA HIS A 218 -14.01 3.41 20.44
C HIS A 218 -15.31 2.62 20.59
N TYR A 219 -15.92 2.65 21.78
CA TYR A 219 -17.15 1.91 22.05
C TYR A 219 -18.00 2.59 23.13
N ASP A 220 -19.30 2.28 23.10
CA ASP A 220 -20.27 2.68 24.12
C ASP A 220 -20.85 1.44 24.81
N LEU A 221 -21.26 1.58 26.07
CA LEU A 221 -21.91 0.53 26.85
C LEU A 221 -23.25 1.00 27.40
N GLN A 222 -24.20 0.07 27.49
CA GLN A 222 -25.41 0.22 28.29
C GLN A 222 -25.57 -1.01 29.17
N VAL A 223 -25.41 -0.85 30.48
CA VAL A 223 -25.57 -1.93 31.45
C VAL A 223 -27.00 -1.90 31.99
N TYR A 224 -27.74 -2.99 31.76
CA TYR A 224 -29.10 -3.17 32.27
C TYR A 224 -29.07 -4.11 33.47
N TYR A 225 -29.67 -3.69 34.58
CA TYR A 225 -29.73 -4.46 35.82
C TYR A 225 -31.06 -5.19 35.97
N VAL A 226 -31.08 -6.23 36.81
CA VAL A 226 -32.31 -7.01 37.10
C VAL A 226 -33.37 -6.14 37.78
N ASP A 227 -32.96 -5.11 38.52
CA ASP A 227 -33.84 -4.12 39.17
C ASP A 227 -34.55 -3.16 38.19
N GLY A 228 -34.28 -3.26 36.88
CA GLY A 228 -34.84 -2.40 35.84
C GLY A 228 -34.05 -1.11 35.60
N GLY A 229 -33.03 -0.82 36.41
CA GLY A 229 -32.11 0.29 36.21
C GLY A 229 -31.21 0.09 35.00
N MET A 230 -30.73 1.20 34.44
CA MET A 230 -29.77 1.21 33.34
C MET A 230 -28.69 2.25 33.62
N THR A 231 -27.43 1.90 33.31
CA THR A 231 -26.30 2.83 33.40
C THR A 231 -25.56 2.87 32.06
N PRO A 232 -25.52 4.03 31.38
CA PRO A 232 -24.78 4.18 30.15
C PRO A 232 -23.33 4.59 30.41
N TYR A 233 -22.41 4.14 29.55
CA TYR A 233 -21.02 4.57 29.51
C TYR A 233 -20.66 4.91 28.07
N TYR A 234 -20.48 6.20 27.79
CA TYR A 234 -20.16 6.69 26.44
C TYR A 234 -18.66 6.94 26.25
N ASP A 235 -18.24 6.97 24.99
CA ASP A 235 -16.91 7.38 24.53
C ASP A 235 -15.76 6.60 25.19
N LYS A 236 -15.97 5.31 25.44
CA LYS A 236 -14.92 4.45 25.98
C LYS A 236 -13.90 4.11 24.91
N THR A 237 -12.66 3.93 25.34
CA THR A 237 -11.56 3.59 24.45
C THR A 237 -10.75 2.42 25.00
N SER A 238 -10.19 1.63 24.10
CA SER A 238 -9.25 0.55 24.44
C SER A 238 -8.21 0.41 23.33
N SER A 239 -6.98 0.08 23.70
CA SER A 239 -5.95 -0.37 22.74
C SER A 239 -5.79 -1.89 22.72
N PHE A 240 -6.61 -2.61 23.48
CA PHE A 240 -6.59 -4.07 23.55
C PHE A 240 -7.73 -4.67 22.72
N GLU A 241 -7.45 -5.81 22.10
CA GLU A 241 -8.43 -6.59 21.33
C GLU A 241 -9.34 -7.43 22.23
N ILE A 242 -8.99 -7.63 23.51
CA ILE A 242 -9.89 -8.20 24.53
C ILE A 242 -10.23 -7.09 25.52
N ILE A 243 -11.51 -6.73 25.59
CA ILE A 243 -12.04 -5.63 26.40
C ILE A 243 -12.92 -6.21 27.49
N TYR A 244 -12.49 -6.05 28.74
CA TYR A 244 -13.31 -6.42 29.89
C TYR A 244 -14.32 -5.31 30.18
N VAL A 245 -15.59 -5.68 30.22
CA VAL A 245 -16.71 -4.82 30.61
C VAL A 245 -17.27 -5.31 31.96
N PRO A 246 -18.00 -4.46 32.69
CA PRO A 246 -18.51 -4.79 34.02
C PRO A 246 -19.34 -6.07 34.10
#